data_AF-A0ABD5X811-F1
#
_entry.id   AF-A0ABD5X811-F1
#
_cell.length_a   1.000
_cell.length_b   1.000
_cell.length_c   1.000
_cell.angle_alpha   90.00
_cell.angle_beta   90.00
_cell.angle_gamma   90.00
#
_symmetry.space_group_name_H-M   'P 1'
#
loop_
_entity.id
_entity.type
_entity.pdbx_description
1 polymer ?
#
loop_
_entity_poly.entity_id
_entity_poly.type
_entity_poly.pdbx_seq_one_letter_code
_entity_poly.pdbx_strand_id
1 'polypeptide(L)'
;MVKDRITDGKRIGQFLSSEITGLDAGTLADAKICDADPSAEPTPDGSLAYRIAHQGETVATVVLFPNAVEVRSKMDRPWTQPNSVTEITVKESTLTVESATAVKEVIDTLAESLAAT
;
A
#
# COMPACT_ATOMS: atom_id res chain seq x y z
N MET A 1 -3.89 -22.24 16.66
CA MET A 1 -2.98 -22.26 15.49
C MET A 1 -2.55 -20.84 15.22
N VAL A 2 -1.31 -20.47 15.55
CA VAL A 2 -0.71 -19.23 15.06
C VAL A 2 -0.58 -19.42 13.55
N LYS A 3 -1.35 -18.65 12.77
CA LYS A 3 -1.14 -18.57 11.32
C LYS A 3 0.17 -17.82 11.13
N ASP A 4 1.06 -18.34 10.29
CA ASP A 4 2.30 -17.66 9.89
C ASP A 4 1.97 -16.22 9.47
N ARG A 5 2.30 -15.26 10.34
CA ARG A 5 2.12 -13.84 10.05
C ARG A 5 3.23 -13.46 9.08
N ILE A 6 2.85 -13.08 7.87
CA ILE A 6 3.82 -12.60 6.88
C ILE A 6 4.12 -11.15 7.22
N THR A 7 5.23 -10.95 7.92
CA THR A 7 5.76 -9.63 8.30
C THR A 7 6.92 -9.18 7.40
N ASP A 8 7.40 -10.03 6.50
CA ASP A 8 8.46 -9.68 5.54
C ASP A 8 7.98 -8.57 4.60
N GLY A 9 8.65 -7.41 4.61
CA GLY A 9 8.18 -6.23 3.88
C GLY A 9 8.15 -6.42 2.37
N LYS A 10 9.09 -7.19 1.79
CA LYS A 10 9.05 -7.53 0.36
C LYS A 10 7.79 -8.33 0.04
N ARG A 11 7.47 -9.32 0.87
CA ARG A 11 6.30 -10.16 0.67
C ARG A 11 4.99 -9.38 0.88
N ILE A 12 4.93 -8.49 1.87
CA ILE A 12 3.79 -7.55 2.04
C ILE A 12 3.61 -6.70 0.78
N GLY A 13 4.68 -6.12 0.25
CA GLY A 13 4.65 -5.29 -0.96
C GLY A 13 4.17 -6.06 -2.19
N GLN A 14 4.59 -7.33 -2.33
CA GLN A 14 4.11 -8.21 -3.41
C GLN A 14 2.61 -8.51 -3.29
N PHE A 15 2.11 -8.76 -2.08
CA PHE A 15 0.66 -8.94 -1.88
C PHE A 15 -0.12 -7.68 -2.24
N LEU A 16 0.33 -6.51 -1.80
CA LEU A 16 -0.30 -5.24 -2.16
C LEU A 16 -0.30 -5.00 -3.67
N SER A 17 0.82 -5.25 -4.35
CA SER A 17 0.90 -5.15 -5.82
C SER A 17 -0.07 -6.11 -6.51
N SER A 18 -0.16 -7.36 -6.04
CA SER A 18 -1.06 -8.38 -6.60
C SER A 18 -2.51 -7.98 -6.44
N GLU A 19 -2.86 -7.41 -5.30
CA GLU A 19 -4.20 -6.90 -5.01
C GLU A 19 -4.56 -5.79 -5.97
N ILE A 20 -3.75 -4.73 -6.08
CA ILE A 20 -4.00 -3.59 -6.97
C ILE A 20 -4.15 -4.04 -8.43
N THR A 21 -3.28 -4.95 -8.89
CA THR A 21 -3.32 -5.45 -10.28
C THR A 21 -4.54 -6.32 -10.56
N GLY A 22 -5.13 -6.93 -9.52
CA GLY A 22 -6.33 -7.76 -9.62
C GLY A 22 -7.65 -6.99 -9.49
N LEU A 23 -7.62 -5.68 -9.27
CA LEU A 23 -8.83 -4.86 -9.18
C LEU A 23 -9.32 -4.49 -10.58
N ASP A 24 -10.57 -4.82 -10.88
CA ASP A 24 -11.23 -4.51 -12.16
C ASP A 24 -12.60 -3.84 -11.96
N ALA A 25 -12.96 -3.50 -10.73
CA ALA A 25 -14.27 -2.97 -10.36
C ALA A 25 -14.18 -1.88 -9.27
N GLY A 26 -15.25 -1.06 -9.21
CA GLY A 26 -15.40 0.00 -8.20
C GLY A 26 -14.45 1.18 -8.39
N THR A 27 -14.26 1.96 -7.31
CA THR A 27 -13.43 3.19 -7.32
C THR A 27 -12.02 2.93 -7.84
N LEU A 28 -11.46 1.74 -7.60
CA LEU A 28 -10.09 1.37 -7.97
C LEU A 28 -9.98 0.67 -9.33
N ALA A 29 -11.03 0.59 -10.14
CA ALA A 29 -10.98 -0.07 -11.45
C ALA A 29 -9.90 0.52 -12.39
N ASP A 30 -9.59 1.81 -12.25
CA ASP A 30 -8.54 2.50 -13.01
C ASP A 30 -7.18 2.55 -12.29
N ALA A 31 -7.05 1.89 -11.13
CA ALA A 31 -5.80 1.85 -10.39
C ALA A 31 -4.75 0.97 -11.10
N LYS A 32 -3.51 1.43 -11.16
CA LYS A 32 -2.41 0.73 -11.86
C LYS A 32 -1.11 0.84 -11.08
N ILE A 33 -0.30 -0.21 -11.19
CA ILE A 33 1.11 -0.17 -10.78
C ILE A 33 1.95 0.46 -11.89
N CYS A 34 2.80 1.42 -11.53
CA CYS A 34 3.72 2.12 -12.43
C CYS A 34 5.13 2.15 -11.83
N ASP A 35 6.13 2.32 -12.69
CA ASP A 35 7.55 2.44 -12.31
C ASP A 35 8.02 1.34 -11.34
N ALA A 36 7.56 0.11 -11.56
CA ALA A 36 7.89 -1.00 -10.67
C ALA A 36 9.34 -1.47 -10.86
N ASP A 37 10.05 -1.59 -9.76
CA ASP A 37 11.34 -2.27 -9.66
C ASP A 37 11.14 -3.65 -8.99
N PRO A 38 11.04 -4.75 -9.78
CA PRO A 38 10.85 -6.09 -9.24
C PRO A 38 12.10 -6.62 -8.51
N SER A 39 13.25 -5.96 -8.68
CA SER A 39 14.51 -6.30 -8.02
C SER A 39 14.76 -5.51 -6.73
N ALA A 40 13.88 -4.57 -6.38
CA ALA A 40 13.97 -3.81 -5.14
C ALA A 40 14.00 -4.76 -3.92
N GLU A 41 15.03 -4.61 -3.09
CA GLU A 41 15.17 -5.31 -1.82
C GLU A 41 14.86 -4.35 -0.66
N PRO A 42 14.24 -4.82 0.44
CA PRO A 42 13.98 -3.97 1.59
C PRO A 42 15.27 -3.47 2.26
N THR A 43 15.28 -2.19 2.67
CA THR A 43 16.40 -1.57 3.41
C THR A 43 15.89 -0.82 4.64
N PRO A 44 16.71 -0.63 5.69
CA PRO A 44 16.31 0.16 6.86
C PRO A 44 15.93 1.60 6.53
N ASP A 45 16.52 2.19 5.49
CA ASP A 45 16.22 3.54 5.01
C ASP A 45 15.03 3.60 4.03
N GLY A 46 14.49 2.45 3.67
CA GLY A 46 13.42 2.29 2.69
C GLY A 46 13.93 2.19 1.26
N SER A 47 13.32 1.29 0.49
CA SER A 47 13.57 1.14 -0.95
C SER A 47 12.27 1.32 -1.75
N LEU A 48 12.25 2.26 -2.69
CA LEU A 48 11.07 2.49 -3.53
C LEU A 48 10.84 1.26 -4.43
N ALA A 49 9.69 0.62 -4.27
CA ALA A 49 9.34 -0.59 -5.02
C ALA A 49 8.56 -0.23 -6.29
N TYR A 50 7.52 0.60 -6.15
CA TYR A 50 6.66 1.00 -7.26
C TYR A 50 5.79 2.21 -6.87
N ARG A 51 5.06 2.72 -7.86
CA ARG A 51 4.05 3.76 -7.72
C ARG A 51 2.65 3.21 -8.01
N ILE A 52 1.65 3.84 -7.42
CA ILE A 52 0.24 3.56 -7.68
C ILE A 52 -0.32 4.78 -8.40
N ALA A 53 -0.82 4.56 -9.61
CA ALA A 53 -1.53 5.56 -10.39
C ALA A 53 -3.03 5.28 -10.39
N HIS A 54 -3.85 6.33 -10.46
CA HIS A 54 -5.29 6.26 -10.64
C HIS A 54 -5.71 7.39 -11.58
N GLN A 55 -6.54 7.07 -12.58
CA GLN A 55 -6.96 8.03 -13.63
C GLN A 55 -5.80 8.79 -14.31
N GLY A 56 -4.63 8.15 -14.42
CA GLY A 56 -3.44 8.73 -15.06
C GLY A 56 -2.54 9.56 -14.14
N GLU A 57 -2.93 9.76 -12.87
CA GLU A 57 -2.15 10.51 -11.88
C GLU A 57 -1.53 9.57 -10.84
N THR A 58 -0.31 9.87 -10.39
CA THR A 58 0.31 9.11 -9.29
C THR A 58 -0.31 9.54 -7.96
N VAL A 59 -1.02 8.62 -7.31
CA VAL A 59 -1.73 8.87 -6.04
C VAL A 59 -0.98 8.36 -4.82
N ALA A 60 -0.08 7.40 -4.98
CA ALA A 60 0.77 6.91 -3.89
C ALA A 60 2.08 6.27 -4.37
N THR A 61 3.04 6.14 -3.46
CA THR A 61 4.29 5.40 -3.66
C THR A 61 4.45 4.32 -2.60
N VAL A 62 4.98 3.16 -2.97
CA VAL A 62 5.18 2.03 -2.08
C VAL A 62 6.68 1.81 -1.82
N VAL A 63 7.06 1.84 -0.55
CA VAL A 63 8.45 1.76 -0.08
C VAL A 63 8.62 0.54 0.82
N LEU A 64 9.62 -0.29 0.55
CA LEU A 64 9.91 -1.52 1.29
C LEU A 64 10.89 -1.26 2.44
N PHE A 65 10.52 -1.77 3.61
CA PHE A 65 11.39 -1.89 4.80
C PHE A 65 11.48 -3.37 5.19
N PRO A 66 12.49 -3.81 5.97
CA PRO A 66 12.68 -5.23 6.26
C PRO A 66 11.42 -5.93 6.79
N ASN A 67 10.67 -5.26 7.67
CA ASN A 67 9.49 -5.82 8.33
C ASN A 67 8.19 -5.05 8.06
N ALA A 68 8.20 -4.14 7.08
CA ALA A 68 7.06 -3.27 6.83
C ALA A 68 7.05 -2.76 5.40
N VAL A 69 5.91 -2.23 5.00
CA VAL A 69 5.76 -1.42 3.78
C VAL A 69 5.18 -0.08 4.18
N GLU A 70 5.70 0.98 3.59
CA GLU A 70 5.07 2.29 3.66
C GLU A 70 4.33 2.59 2.35
N VAL A 71 3.06 2.95 2.46
CA VAL A 71 2.27 3.54 1.38
C VAL A 71 2.17 5.03 1.65
N ARG A 72 2.95 5.81 0.89
CA ARG A 72 3.04 7.26 1.03
C ARG A 72 2.12 7.93 0.01
N SER A 73 1.14 8.67 0.48
CA SER A 73 0.20 9.45 -0.34
C SER A 73 0.92 10.52 -1.12
N LYS A 74 0.46 10.76 -2.34
CA LYS A 74 0.79 11.91 -3.18
C LYS A 74 -0.40 12.86 -3.36
N MET A 75 -1.54 12.53 -2.77
CA MET A 75 -2.72 13.39 -2.75
C MET A 75 -2.48 14.58 -1.81
N ASP A 76 -3.10 15.73 -2.10
CA ASP A 76 -3.06 16.92 -1.24
C ASP A 76 -4.04 16.83 -0.05
N ARG A 77 -4.15 15.63 0.53
CA ARG A 77 -5.02 15.32 1.68
C ARG A 77 -4.48 14.11 2.45
N PRO A 78 -4.81 13.98 3.74
CA PRO A 78 -4.45 12.81 4.53
C PRO A 78 -5.20 11.56 4.05
N TRP A 79 -4.69 10.39 4.43
CA TRP A 79 -5.43 9.14 4.29
C TRP A 79 -6.71 9.17 5.12
N THR A 80 -7.76 8.53 4.61
CA THR A 80 -8.88 8.11 5.46
C THR A 80 -8.35 7.19 6.56
N GLN A 81 -8.93 7.26 7.75
CA GLN A 81 -8.49 6.46 8.89
C GLN A 81 -8.86 4.98 8.65
N PRO A 82 -7.89 4.05 8.63
CA PRO A 82 -8.16 2.61 8.60
C PRO A 82 -8.90 2.17 9.88
N ASN A 83 -9.74 1.15 9.74
CA ASN A 83 -10.58 0.59 10.80
C ASN A 83 -9.79 -0.27 11.81
N SER A 84 -8.68 -0.89 11.40
CA SER A 84 -7.76 -1.68 12.20
C SER A 84 -6.52 -0.87 12.56
N VAL A 85 -6.31 -0.73 13.86
CA VAL A 85 -5.19 0.01 14.45
C VAL A 85 -4.03 -0.89 14.89
N THR A 86 -4.13 -2.21 14.71
CA THR A 86 -3.12 -3.16 15.21
C THR A 86 -2.03 -3.51 14.21
N GLU A 87 -2.26 -3.31 12.91
CA GLU A 87 -1.33 -3.74 11.85
C GLU A 87 -1.03 -2.64 10.82
N ILE A 88 -1.76 -1.52 10.91
CA ILE A 88 -1.57 -0.32 10.11
C ILE A 88 -1.38 0.84 11.07
N THR A 89 -0.25 1.54 10.95
CA THR A 89 -0.04 2.83 11.60
C THR A 89 -0.20 3.93 10.58
N VAL A 90 -1.03 4.94 10.89
CA VAL A 90 -1.16 6.13 10.05
C VAL A 90 -0.36 7.27 10.66
N LYS A 91 0.53 7.87 9.85
CA LYS A 91 1.23 9.09 10.19
C LYS A 91 1.16 10.05 9.01
N GLU A 92 0.40 11.13 9.17
CA GLU A 92 0.20 12.16 8.14
C GLU A 92 -0.25 11.54 6.81
N SER A 93 0.63 11.54 5.82
CA SER A 93 0.44 11.01 4.47
C SER A 93 0.98 9.58 4.29
N THR A 94 1.33 8.88 5.37
CA THR A 94 1.95 7.54 5.30
C THR A 94 1.14 6.50 6.05
N LEU A 95 0.84 5.39 5.39
CA LEU A 95 0.37 4.14 6.00
C LEU A 95 1.57 3.21 6.15
N THR A 96 1.93 2.85 7.37
CA THR A 96 2.94 1.80 7.65
C THR A 96 2.22 0.49 7.91
N VAL A 97 2.53 -0.52 7.11
CA VAL A 97 1.85 -1.83 7.07
C VAL A 97 2.83 -2.91 7.47
N GLU A 98 2.57 -3.60 8.58
CA GLU A 98 3.50 -4.58 9.16
C GLU A 98 3.08 -6.04 8.93
N SER A 99 1.96 -6.26 8.25
CA SER A 99 1.43 -7.60 7.99
C SER A 99 0.67 -7.68 6.67
N ALA A 100 0.82 -8.81 5.97
CA ALA A 100 0.08 -9.08 4.75
C ALA A 100 -1.44 -9.19 4.98
N THR A 101 -1.87 -9.52 6.20
CA THR A 101 -3.31 -9.57 6.57
C THR A 101 -4.00 -8.21 6.48
N ALA A 102 -3.23 -7.13 6.63
CA ALA A 102 -3.73 -5.76 6.56
C ALA A 102 -3.81 -5.21 5.12
N VAL A 103 -3.32 -5.95 4.11
CA VAL A 103 -3.29 -5.47 2.73
C VAL A 103 -4.68 -5.13 2.20
N LYS A 104 -5.69 -5.93 2.51
CA LYS A 104 -7.07 -5.64 2.08
C LYS A 104 -7.58 -4.31 2.61
N GLU A 105 -7.24 -4.01 3.85
CA GLU A 105 -7.65 -2.75 4.46
C GLU A 105 -6.91 -1.54 3.90
N VAL A 106 -5.66 -1.72 3.45
CA VAL A 106 -4.94 -0.69 2.69
C VAL A 106 -5.66 -0.39 1.37
N ILE A 107 -6.20 -1.42 0.70
CA ILE A 107 -7.02 -1.25 -0.52
C ILE A 107 -8.30 -0.47 -0.21
N ASP A 108 -9.01 -0.85 0.85
CA ASP A 108 -10.24 -0.15 1.26
C ASP A 108 -9.95 1.31 1.61
N THR A 109 -8.89 1.56 2.39
CA THR A 109 -8.44 2.91 2.77
C THR A 109 -8.08 3.74 1.53
N LEU A 110 -7.40 3.14 0.55
CA LEU A 110 -7.08 3.81 -0.71
C LEU A 110 -8.34 4.14 -1.52
N ALA A 111 -9.29 3.20 -1.62
CA ALA A 111 -10.55 3.40 -2.31
C ALA A 111 -11.38 4.53 -1.68
N GLU A 112 -11.53 4.52 -0.36
CA GLU A 112 -12.23 5.56 0.39
C GLU A 112 -11.54 6.92 0.27
N SER A 113 -10.21 6.92 0.38
CA SER A 113 -9.43 8.16 0.23
C SER A 113 -9.55 8.75 -1.17
N LEU A 114 -9.72 7.94 -2.22
CA LEU A 114 -9.96 8.42 -3.59
C LEU A 114 -11.41 8.81 -3.86
N ALA A 115 -12.37 8.15 -3.23
CA ALA A 115 -13.80 8.48 -3.36
C ALA A 115 -14.17 9.81 -2.68
N ALA A 116 -13.41 10.24 -1.67
CA ALA A 116 -13.59 11.52 -0.98
C ALA A 116 -13.11 12.75 -1.80
N THR A 117 -13.12 12.66 -3.14
CA THR A 117 -12.72 13.72 -4.08
C THR A 117 -13.89 14.62 -4.48
#